data_AF-A0A662RD57-F1
#
_entry.id   AF-A0A662RD57-F1
#
_cell.length_a   1.000
_cell.length_b   1.000
_cell.length_c   1.000
_cell.angle_alpha   90.00
_cell.angle_beta   90.00
_cell.angle_gamma   90.00
#
_symmetry.space_group_name_H-M   'P 1'
#
loop_
_entity.id
_entity.type
_entity.pdbx_description
1 polymer ?
#
loop_
_entity_poly.entity_id
_entity_poly.type
_entity_poly.pdbx_seq_one_letter_code
_entity_poly.pdbx_strand_id
1 'polypeptide(L)'
;MNKKSVEQPPGAVLVVGGGIGGVQTALDLAEQGFKVYLVERKIGIGGVMAQLDKTFPTNDCSICILSPKLVEAGRHRNIELITNAELQNLRGNAGNFQADIIVHPRYVDLDKCTACGDCAKECPVTRPDLFNENLGDRQAIYRLFEQATPSAFAIEKAGIPPCRAACPIHVNAQGYIALIRDGKFKEALALIREKNPFPGITGRICTHPCEDKCERAKLDEPVAIDSLKRFVADFESEPEWDLTCEPEKDKKVGIIGSG
;
A
#
# COMPACT_ATOMS: atom_id res chain seq x y z
N MET A 1 12.44 15.36 -50.87
CA MET A 1 12.61 14.28 -49.87
C MET A 1 11.63 14.53 -48.74
N ASN A 2 10.52 13.80 -48.73
CA ASN A 2 9.46 13.92 -47.73
C ASN A 2 10.00 13.51 -46.36
N LYS A 3 10.00 14.46 -45.40
CA LYS A 3 10.11 14.15 -43.98
C LYS A 3 8.85 13.38 -43.61
N LYS A 4 8.97 12.05 -43.48
CA LYS A 4 7.94 11.23 -42.82
C LYS A 4 7.76 11.82 -41.42
N SER A 5 6.54 12.26 -41.15
CA SER A 5 6.03 12.51 -39.81
C SER A 5 6.42 11.34 -38.91
N VAL A 6 7.08 11.64 -37.80
CA VAL A 6 7.31 10.67 -36.73
C VAL A 6 5.92 10.20 -36.29
N GLU A 7 5.59 8.94 -36.61
CA GLU A 7 4.37 8.28 -36.17
C GLU A 7 4.24 8.40 -34.64
N GLN A 8 3.01 8.57 -34.18
CA GLN A 8 2.68 8.68 -32.76
C GLN A 8 3.38 7.58 -31.94
N PRO A 9 3.81 7.86 -30.69
CA PRO A 9 4.42 6.84 -29.85
C PRO A 9 3.48 5.62 -29.77
N PRO A 10 4.02 4.39 -29.65
CA PRO A 10 3.18 3.21 -29.42
C PRO A 10 2.28 3.50 -28.23
N GLY A 11 0.97 3.42 -28.44
CA GLY A 11 -0.03 3.78 -27.43
C GLY A 11 0.21 3.05 -26.11
N ALA A 12 -0.09 3.71 -25.00
CA ALA A 12 -0.09 3.05 -23.71
C ALA A 12 -1.42 2.30 -23.49
N VAL A 13 -1.36 1.10 -22.93
CA VAL A 13 -2.55 0.32 -22.57
C VAL A 13 -2.55 0.05 -21.07
N LEU A 14 -3.70 0.25 -20.44
CA LEU A 14 -3.93 -0.12 -19.04
C LEU A 14 -4.73 -1.42 -18.99
N VAL A 15 -4.18 -2.46 -18.38
CA VAL A 15 -4.85 -3.73 -18.12
C VAL A 15 -5.18 -3.80 -16.63
N VAL A 16 -6.46 -4.00 -16.30
CA VAL A 16 -6.94 -4.09 -14.92
C VAL A 16 -7.25 -5.55 -14.60
N GLY A 17 -6.52 -6.11 -13.63
CA GLY A 17 -6.63 -7.49 -13.16
C GLY A 17 -5.53 -8.38 -13.73
N GLY A 18 -4.70 -8.93 -12.84
CA GLY A 18 -3.60 -9.84 -13.13
C GLY A 18 -3.97 -11.32 -13.08
N GLY A 19 -5.19 -11.69 -13.47
CA GLY A 19 -5.54 -13.09 -13.74
C GLY A 19 -4.98 -13.57 -15.09
N ILE A 20 -5.18 -14.84 -15.45
CA ILE A 20 -4.68 -15.41 -16.72
C ILE A 20 -5.05 -14.58 -17.95
N GLY A 21 -6.28 -14.06 -18.03
CA GLY A 21 -6.73 -13.24 -19.15
C GLY A 21 -6.02 -11.89 -19.23
N GLY A 22 -5.82 -11.21 -18.10
CA GLY A 22 -5.12 -9.93 -18.07
C GLY A 22 -3.62 -10.08 -18.30
N VAL A 23 -3.00 -11.12 -17.73
CA VAL A 23 -1.59 -11.46 -17.99
C VAL A 23 -1.37 -11.76 -19.47
N GLN A 24 -2.20 -12.57 -20.10
CA GLN A 24 -2.07 -12.85 -21.53
C GLN A 24 -2.28 -11.59 -22.38
N THR A 25 -3.32 -10.80 -22.08
CA THR A 25 -3.58 -9.53 -22.78
C THR A 25 -2.38 -8.59 -22.68
N ALA A 26 -1.77 -8.50 -21.49
CA ALA A 26 -0.59 -7.67 -21.28
C ALA A 26 0.61 -8.16 -22.09
N LEU A 27 0.86 -9.48 -22.13
CA LEU A 27 1.93 -10.07 -22.92
C LEU A 27 1.73 -9.83 -24.43
N ASP A 28 0.55 -10.14 -24.96
CA ASP A 28 0.26 -10.00 -26.40
C ASP A 28 0.43 -8.55 -26.89
N LEU A 29 -0.01 -7.58 -26.07
CA LEU A 29 0.13 -6.15 -26.38
C LEU A 29 1.58 -5.69 -26.25
N ALA A 30 2.30 -6.20 -25.26
CA ALA A 30 3.68 -5.84 -25.01
C ALA A 30 4.63 -6.38 -26.09
N GLU A 31 4.36 -7.58 -26.61
CA GLU A 31 5.06 -8.18 -27.76
C GLU A 31 4.79 -7.41 -29.07
N GLN A 32 3.59 -6.84 -29.22
CA GLN A 32 3.27 -5.92 -30.33
C GLN A 32 3.96 -4.55 -30.20
N GLY A 33 4.68 -4.29 -29.10
CA GLY A 33 5.45 -3.08 -28.89
C GLY A 33 4.71 -1.96 -28.14
N PHE A 34 3.51 -2.22 -27.62
CA PHE A 34 2.79 -1.26 -26.77
C PHE A 34 3.37 -1.23 -25.35
N LYS A 35 3.38 -0.05 -24.73
CA LYS A 35 3.66 0.08 -23.29
C LYS A 35 2.40 -0.31 -22.52
N VAL A 36 2.51 -1.31 -21.65
CA VAL A 36 1.38 -1.83 -20.88
C VAL A 36 1.57 -1.53 -19.39
N TYR A 37 0.54 -1.02 -18.74
CA TYR A 37 0.43 -0.93 -17.28
C TYR A 37 -0.51 -2.04 -16.83
N LEU A 38 -0.01 -2.99 -16.03
CA LEU A 38 -0.81 -4.09 -15.49
C LEU A 38 -1.09 -3.84 -14.02
N VAL A 39 -2.33 -3.48 -13.69
CA VAL A 39 -2.77 -3.16 -12.32
C VAL A 39 -3.42 -4.39 -11.69
N GLU A 40 -2.94 -4.82 -10.52
CA GLU A 40 -3.50 -5.93 -9.75
C GLU A 40 -3.78 -5.51 -8.31
N ARG A 41 -5.00 -5.81 -7.85
CA ARG A 41 -5.47 -5.48 -6.50
C ARG A 41 -4.75 -6.26 -5.40
N LYS A 42 -4.39 -7.53 -5.64
CA LYS A 42 -3.64 -8.36 -4.72
C LYS A 42 -2.15 -8.03 -4.80
N ILE A 43 -1.37 -8.54 -3.85
CA ILE A 43 0.09 -8.37 -3.80
C ILE A 43 0.84 -9.17 -4.88
N GLY A 44 0.15 -9.91 -5.75
CA GLY A 44 0.75 -10.69 -6.82
C GLY A 44 -0.28 -11.11 -7.87
N ILE A 45 0.20 -11.33 -9.09
CA ILE A 45 -0.57 -11.79 -10.23
C ILE A 45 -0.73 -13.31 -10.23
N GLY A 46 -1.75 -13.81 -10.93
CA GLY A 46 -2.11 -15.23 -11.04
C GLY A 46 -3.63 -15.45 -11.00
N GLY A 47 -4.37 -14.60 -10.29
CA GLY A 47 -5.82 -14.69 -10.16
C GLY A 47 -6.28 -16.01 -9.54
N VAL A 48 -7.50 -16.44 -9.89
CA VAL A 48 -8.09 -17.70 -9.38
C VAL A 48 -7.39 -18.93 -9.94
N MET A 49 -6.82 -18.84 -11.15
CA MET A 49 -6.12 -19.97 -11.77
C MET A 49 -4.93 -20.45 -10.92
N ALA A 50 -4.29 -19.54 -10.18
CA ALA A 50 -3.21 -19.89 -9.25
C ALA A 50 -3.67 -20.73 -8.04
N GLN A 51 -4.96 -20.70 -7.69
CA GLN A 51 -5.55 -21.49 -6.59
C GLN A 51 -5.94 -22.91 -7.03
N LEU A 52 -6.06 -23.17 -8.33
CA LEU A 52 -6.47 -24.48 -8.85
C LEU A 52 -5.30 -25.46 -8.81
N ASP A 53 -5.53 -26.75 -8.56
CA ASP A 53 -4.48 -27.78 -8.74
C ASP A 53 -4.32 -28.12 -10.24
N LYS A 54 -5.43 -28.52 -10.87
CA LYS A 54 -5.48 -28.94 -12.28
C LYS A 54 -6.44 -28.12 -13.12
N THR A 55 -6.23 -28.14 -14.44
CA THR A 55 -7.12 -27.51 -15.42
C THR A 55 -7.71 -28.54 -16.38
N PHE A 56 -9.04 -28.58 -16.47
CA PHE A 56 -9.76 -29.34 -17.50
C PHE A 56 -9.51 -28.72 -18.91
N PRO A 57 -9.55 -29.51 -20.01
CA PRO A 57 -9.76 -30.96 -20.07
C PRO A 57 -8.50 -31.80 -19.95
N THR A 58 -7.32 -31.18 -20.05
CA THR A 58 -6.04 -31.89 -20.12
C THR A 58 -5.57 -32.43 -18.77
N ASN A 59 -6.15 -31.94 -17.66
CA ASN A 59 -5.71 -32.22 -16.29
C ASN A 59 -4.23 -31.87 -16.05
N ASP A 60 -3.73 -30.88 -16.77
CA ASP A 60 -2.42 -30.29 -16.50
C ASP A 60 -2.42 -29.55 -15.17
N CYS A 61 -1.25 -29.44 -14.54
CA CYS A 61 -1.10 -28.60 -13.36
C CYS A 61 -1.25 -27.12 -13.74
N SER A 62 -2.14 -26.40 -13.04
CA SER A 62 -2.46 -25.00 -13.34
C SER A 62 -1.21 -24.13 -13.34
N ILE A 63 -0.34 -24.32 -12.33
CA ILE A 63 0.85 -23.50 -12.12
C ILE A 63 1.93 -23.78 -13.16
N CYS A 64 1.97 -24.98 -13.74
CA CYS A 64 2.92 -25.31 -14.81
C CYS A 64 2.64 -24.51 -16.08
N ILE A 65 1.37 -24.19 -16.35
CA ILE A 65 0.96 -23.37 -17.49
C ILE A 65 1.02 -21.88 -17.14
N LEU A 66 0.64 -21.52 -15.92
CA LEU A 66 0.49 -20.14 -15.48
C LEU A 66 1.84 -19.49 -15.13
N SER A 67 2.69 -20.16 -14.36
CA SER A 67 3.93 -19.61 -13.80
C SER A 67 4.87 -19.02 -14.86
N PRO A 68 5.13 -19.66 -16.02
CA PRO A 68 5.94 -19.06 -17.08
C PRO A 68 5.42 -17.70 -17.52
N LYS A 69 4.10 -17.56 -17.70
CA LYS A 69 3.46 -16.29 -18.10
C LYS A 69 3.55 -15.22 -17.03
N LEU A 70 3.45 -15.60 -15.75
CA LEU A 70 3.61 -14.65 -14.64
C LEU A 70 5.03 -14.09 -14.60
N VAL A 71 6.03 -14.97 -14.69
CA VAL A 71 7.45 -14.60 -14.68
C VAL A 71 7.79 -13.73 -15.89
N GLU A 72 7.26 -14.08 -17.06
CA GLU A 72 7.43 -13.31 -18.28
C GLU A 72 6.82 -11.92 -18.15
N ALA A 73 5.56 -11.82 -17.73
CA ALA A 73 4.88 -10.54 -17.55
C ALA A 73 5.58 -9.65 -16.49
N GLY A 74 6.09 -10.25 -15.42
CA GLY A 74 6.82 -9.54 -14.37
C GLY A 74 8.22 -9.05 -14.77
N ARG A 75 8.80 -9.58 -15.85
CA ARG A 75 10.15 -9.21 -16.34
C ARG A 75 10.13 -8.49 -17.68
N HIS A 76 8.97 -8.38 -18.32
CA HIS A 76 8.84 -7.83 -19.65
C HIS A 76 9.11 -6.31 -19.63
N ARG A 77 10.01 -5.82 -20.49
CA ARG A 77 10.43 -4.40 -20.51
C ARG A 77 9.30 -3.42 -20.81
N ASN A 78 8.33 -3.85 -21.61
CA ASN A 78 7.16 -3.03 -21.97
C ASN A 78 5.99 -3.18 -20.98
N ILE A 79 6.08 -4.04 -19.97
CA ILE A 79 5.01 -4.21 -18.97
C ILE A 79 5.47 -3.56 -17.66
N GLU A 80 4.65 -2.65 -17.15
CA GLU A 80 4.80 -2.07 -15.83
C GLU A 80 3.78 -2.70 -14.89
N LEU A 81 4.27 -3.58 -14.03
CA LEU A 81 3.43 -4.32 -13.09
C LEU A 81 3.22 -3.51 -11.81
N ILE A 82 1.98 -3.09 -11.57
CA ILE A 82 1.57 -2.32 -10.40
C ILE A 82 0.68 -3.22 -9.53
N THR A 83 1.28 -3.83 -8.51
CA THR A 83 0.57 -4.71 -7.57
C THR A 83 0.11 -3.99 -6.31
N ASN A 84 -0.82 -4.61 -5.57
CA ASN A 84 -1.45 -4.01 -4.41
C ASN A 84 -2.10 -2.67 -4.76
N ALA A 85 -2.70 -2.58 -5.93
CA ALA A 85 -3.19 -1.33 -6.49
C ALA A 85 -4.55 -1.50 -7.17
N GLU A 86 -5.36 -0.45 -7.13
CA GLU A 86 -6.71 -0.44 -7.70
C GLU A 86 -6.95 0.83 -8.52
N LEU A 87 -7.70 0.68 -9.61
CA LEU A 87 -8.17 1.80 -10.42
C LEU A 87 -9.31 2.50 -9.66
N GLN A 88 -9.11 3.76 -9.31
CA GLN A 88 -10.12 4.55 -8.60
C GLN A 88 -11.04 5.28 -9.57
N ASN A 89 -10.47 5.99 -10.55
CA ASN A 89 -11.23 6.76 -11.53
C ASN A 89 -10.63 6.60 -12.93
N LEU A 90 -11.49 6.64 -13.94
CA LEU A 90 -11.11 6.68 -15.35
C LEU A 90 -11.86 7.82 -16.03
N ARG A 91 -11.13 8.72 -16.68
CA ARG A 91 -11.67 9.88 -17.39
C ARG A 91 -11.14 9.91 -18.83
N GLY A 92 -11.85 10.60 -19.71
CA GLY A 92 -11.45 10.76 -21.12
C GLY A 92 -12.23 9.86 -22.07
N ASN A 93 -11.70 9.71 -23.28
CA ASN A 93 -12.35 9.00 -24.40
C ASN A 93 -11.36 8.05 -25.06
N ALA A 94 -11.85 7.19 -25.97
CA ALA A 94 -11.01 6.24 -26.70
C ALA A 94 -9.75 6.91 -27.29
N GLY A 95 -8.58 6.36 -26.94
CA GLY A 95 -7.27 6.89 -27.36
C GLY A 95 -6.68 7.99 -26.46
N ASN A 96 -7.45 8.55 -25.53
CA ASN A 96 -6.98 9.56 -24.57
C ASN A 96 -7.66 9.39 -23.21
N PHE A 97 -7.21 8.38 -22.47
CA PHE A 97 -7.68 8.09 -21.12
C PHE A 97 -6.70 8.62 -20.06
N GLN A 98 -7.24 9.14 -18.97
CA GLN A 98 -6.53 9.44 -17.74
C GLN A 98 -7.07 8.55 -16.63
N ALA A 99 -6.18 7.79 -15.99
CA ALA A 99 -6.52 6.83 -14.94
C ALA A 99 -5.86 7.24 -13.63
N ASP A 100 -6.67 7.32 -12.57
CA ASP A 100 -6.20 7.54 -11.20
C ASP A 100 -6.10 6.18 -10.51
N ILE A 101 -4.87 5.79 -10.12
CA ILE A 101 -4.59 4.48 -9.50
C ILE A 101 -4.16 4.71 -8.05
N ILE A 102 -4.82 4.03 -7.12
CA ILE A 102 -4.41 3.98 -5.72
C ILE A 102 -3.46 2.79 -5.55
N VAL A 103 -2.24 3.06 -5.08
CA VAL A 103 -1.28 2.02 -4.70
C VAL A 103 -1.27 1.90 -3.18
N HIS A 104 -1.71 0.74 -2.68
CA HIS A 104 -1.73 0.46 -1.25
C HIS A 104 -0.31 0.14 -0.74
N PRO A 105 0.03 0.56 0.49
CA PRO A 105 1.36 0.31 1.04
C PRO A 105 1.57 -1.19 1.26
N ARG A 106 2.62 -1.74 0.64
CA ARG A 106 3.07 -3.12 0.85
C ARG A 106 3.81 -3.31 2.19
N TYR A 107 4.33 -2.22 2.74
CA TYR A 107 5.23 -2.17 3.91
C TYR A 107 6.52 -2.99 3.79
N VAL A 108 6.83 -3.46 2.57
CA VAL A 108 8.07 -4.15 2.20
C VAL A 108 8.55 -3.50 0.91
N ASP A 109 9.82 -3.11 0.90
CA ASP A 109 10.48 -2.54 -0.27
C ASP A 109 10.79 -3.65 -1.27
N LEU A 110 10.22 -3.55 -2.48
CA LEU A 110 10.37 -4.56 -3.52
C LEU A 110 11.81 -4.68 -4.03
N ASP A 111 12.57 -3.58 -4.05
CA ASP A 111 13.94 -3.57 -4.56
C ASP A 111 14.93 -4.20 -3.57
N LYS A 112 14.56 -4.23 -2.28
CA LYS A 112 15.38 -4.82 -1.20
C LYS A 112 14.92 -6.21 -0.78
N CYS A 113 13.70 -6.63 -1.15
CA CYS A 113 13.16 -7.92 -0.75
C CYS A 113 13.83 -9.05 -1.53
N THR A 114 14.47 -9.98 -0.81
CA THR A 114 15.11 -11.17 -1.41
C THR A 114 14.19 -12.39 -1.46
N ALA A 115 12.95 -12.26 -0.98
CA ALA A 115 11.97 -13.34 -0.90
C ALA A 115 12.40 -14.59 -0.11
N CYS A 116 13.33 -14.47 0.85
CA CYS A 116 13.86 -15.61 1.62
C CYS A 116 12.85 -16.27 2.58
N GLY A 117 11.84 -15.53 3.03
CA GLY A 117 10.77 -16.03 3.91
C GLY A 117 11.08 -16.07 5.40
N ASP A 118 12.27 -15.65 5.84
CA ASP A 118 12.63 -15.67 7.27
C ASP A 118 11.71 -14.77 8.12
N CYS A 119 11.28 -13.65 7.55
CA CYS A 119 10.33 -12.75 8.19
C CYS A 119 8.97 -13.41 8.50
N ALA A 120 8.50 -14.34 7.66
CA ALA A 120 7.26 -15.06 7.92
C ALA A 120 7.47 -16.12 9.01
N LYS A 121 8.61 -16.80 9.06
CA LYS A 121 8.90 -17.81 10.10
C LYS A 121 8.90 -17.21 11.51
N GLU A 122 9.46 -16.02 11.66
CA GLU A 122 9.59 -15.32 12.95
C GLU A 122 8.34 -14.48 13.31
N CYS A 123 7.34 -14.41 12.44
CA CYS A 123 6.18 -13.56 12.68
C CYS A 123 5.32 -14.16 13.81
N PRO A 124 5.01 -13.40 14.88
CA PRO A 124 4.16 -13.89 15.97
C PRO A 124 2.66 -13.72 15.70
N VAL A 125 2.28 -13.09 14.59
CA VAL A 125 0.89 -12.70 14.30
C VAL A 125 0.30 -13.58 13.21
N THR A 126 -0.57 -14.48 13.64
CA THR A 126 -1.33 -15.37 12.76
C THR A 126 -2.62 -14.71 12.26
N ARG A 127 -2.99 -14.99 11.01
CA ARG A 127 -4.17 -14.51 10.30
C ARG A 127 -4.75 -15.63 9.42
N PRO A 128 -6.06 -15.61 9.14
CA PRO A 128 -6.64 -16.58 8.22
C PRO A 128 -6.07 -16.41 6.80
N ASP A 129 -5.82 -17.53 6.13
CA ASP A 129 -5.28 -17.52 4.78
C ASP A 129 -6.36 -17.34 3.72
N LEU A 130 -6.53 -16.09 3.29
CA LEU A 130 -7.46 -15.71 2.23
C LEU A 130 -7.16 -16.34 0.87
N PHE A 131 -5.92 -16.75 0.58
CA PHE A 131 -5.62 -17.43 -0.69
C PHE A 131 -6.13 -18.87 -0.66
N ASN A 132 -6.06 -19.52 0.50
CA ASN A 132 -6.59 -20.87 0.73
C ASN A 132 -8.04 -20.86 1.23
N GLU A 133 -8.83 -19.82 0.90
CA GLU A 133 -10.25 -19.70 1.27
C GLU A 133 -10.54 -19.90 2.77
N ASN A 134 -9.62 -19.43 3.63
CA ASN A 134 -9.66 -19.57 5.09
C ASN A 134 -9.61 -21.02 5.60
N LEU A 135 -9.11 -21.96 4.79
CA LEU A 135 -8.90 -23.36 5.20
C LEU A 135 -7.66 -23.57 6.08
N GLY A 136 -6.87 -22.51 6.28
CA GLY A 136 -5.68 -22.54 7.12
C GLY A 136 -5.29 -21.13 7.56
N ASP A 137 -4.16 -21.09 8.24
CA ASP A 137 -3.58 -19.89 8.81
C ASP A 137 -2.31 -19.50 8.06
N ARG A 138 -2.07 -18.19 7.97
CA ARG A 138 -0.82 -17.58 7.50
C ARG A 138 -0.35 -16.52 8.48
N GLN A 139 0.84 -16.01 8.26
CA GLN A 139 1.41 -14.93 9.06
C GLN A 139 0.98 -13.56 8.53
N ALA A 140 1.09 -12.52 9.36
CA ALA A 140 0.75 -11.15 8.98
C ALA A 140 1.69 -10.63 7.88
N ILE A 141 2.97 -11.01 7.90
CA ILE A 141 3.87 -10.88 6.75
C ILE A 141 3.81 -12.15 5.93
N TYR A 142 3.44 -12.02 4.65
CA TYR A 142 3.14 -13.16 3.79
C TYR A 142 3.50 -12.90 2.34
N ARG A 143 3.64 -13.98 1.60
CA ARG A 143 3.63 -14.02 0.13
C ARG A 143 2.31 -14.65 -0.29
N LEU A 144 1.73 -14.20 -1.41
CA LEU A 144 0.36 -14.61 -1.80
C LEU A 144 0.24 -16.13 -2.04
N PHE A 145 1.24 -16.70 -2.69
CA PHE A 145 1.46 -18.13 -2.90
C PHE A 145 2.93 -18.33 -3.29
N GLU A 146 3.43 -19.56 -3.31
CA GLU A 146 4.85 -19.85 -3.44
C GLU A 146 5.49 -19.31 -4.74
N GLN A 147 4.76 -19.36 -5.85
CA GLN A 147 5.21 -18.91 -7.17
C GLN A 147 4.66 -17.53 -7.55
N ALA A 148 4.23 -16.72 -6.57
CA ALA A 148 3.65 -15.41 -6.83
C ALA A 148 4.65 -14.47 -7.53
N THR A 149 4.13 -13.65 -8.46
CA THR A 149 4.89 -12.59 -9.12
C THR A 149 4.25 -11.22 -8.79
N PRO A 150 5.01 -10.22 -8.32
CA PRO A 150 6.42 -10.28 -7.93
C PRO A 150 6.63 -11.27 -6.77
N SER A 151 7.78 -11.95 -6.76
CA SER A 151 8.15 -12.85 -5.66
C SER A 151 8.63 -11.98 -4.50
N ALA A 152 7.69 -11.41 -3.76
CA ALA A 152 7.96 -10.52 -2.65
C ALA A 152 6.87 -10.64 -1.58
N PHE A 153 7.25 -10.33 -0.35
CA PHE A 153 6.35 -10.33 0.80
C PHE A 153 5.57 -9.02 0.89
N ALA A 154 4.49 -9.04 1.66
CA ALA A 154 3.74 -7.87 2.08
C ALA A 154 3.31 -8.03 3.53
N ILE A 155 3.13 -6.92 4.25
CA ILE A 155 2.60 -6.95 5.62
C ILE A 155 1.14 -6.53 5.57
N GLU A 156 0.25 -7.40 6.04
CA GLU A 156 -1.13 -7.01 6.30
C GLU A 156 -1.23 -6.31 7.65
N LYS A 157 -1.50 -5.01 7.62
CA LYS A 157 -1.77 -4.23 8.83
C LYS A 157 -3.25 -4.29 9.17
N ALA A 158 -3.60 -4.95 10.27
CA ALA A 158 -4.98 -5.05 10.75
C ALA A 158 -5.10 -4.58 12.21
N GLY A 159 -6.19 -3.89 12.50
CA GLY A 159 -6.51 -3.36 13.83
C GLY A 159 -5.82 -2.04 14.18
N ILE A 160 -6.05 -1.59 15.41
CA ILE A 160 -5.47 -0.36 15.96
C ILE A 160 -4.23 -0.77 16.77
N PRO A 161 -3.04 -0.17 16.51
CA PRO A 161 -1.83 -0.52 17.25
C PRO A 161 -1.96 -0.09 18.72
N PRO A 162 -1.34 -0.81 19.68
CA PRO A 162 -1.47 -0.53 21.11
C PRO A 162 -1.15 0.91 21.50
N CYS A 163 -0.12 1.52 20.89
CA CYS A 163 0.24 2.92 21.12
C CYS A 163 -0.88 3.91 20.74
N ARG A 164 -1.63 3.64 19.66
CA ARG A 164 -2.76 4.48 19.23
C ARG A 164 -4.00 4.21 20.05
N ALA A 165 -4.22 2.96 20.46
CA ALA A 165 -5.32 2.57 21.32
C ALA A 165 -5.19 3.19 22.73
N ALA A 166 -3.97 3.22 23.28
CA ALA A 166 -3.68 3.79 24.60
C ALA A 166 -3.70 5.33 24.62
N CYS A 167 -3.51 5.98 23.47
CA CYS A 167 -3.56 7.43 23.36
C CYS A 167 -5.00 7.94 23.51
N PRO A 168 -5.33 8.82 24.48
CA PRO A 168 -6.70 9.32 24.69
C PRO A 168 -7.31 10.04 23.48
N ILE A 169 -6.45 10.58 22.61
CA ILE A 169 -6.83 11.31 21.39
C ILE A 169 -6.49 10.52 20.11
N HIS A 170 -6.09 9.25 20.24
CA HIS A 170 -5.85 8.33 19.13
C HIS A 170 -4.90 8.84 18.02
N VAL A 171 -3.87 9.61 18.41
CA VAL A 171 -2.85 10.11 17.48
C VAL A 171 -2.06 8.94 16.88
N ASN A 172 -1.71 9.04 15.60
CA ASN A 172 -1.00 8.00 14.87
C ASN A 172 0.52 8.03 15.13
N ALA A 173 0.95 7.49 16.27
CA ALA A 173 2.36 7.38 16.66
C ALA A 173 3.25 6.74 15.58
N GLN A 174 2.83 5.59 15.06
CA GLN A 174 3.61 4.86 14.04
C GLN A 174 3.84 5.68 12.78
N GLY A 175 2.83 6.45 12.35
CA GLY A 175 2.91 7.25 11.13
C GLY A 175 3.89 8.41 11.23
N TYR A 176 3.79 9.24 12.28
CA TYR A 176 4.70 10.38 12.38
C TYR A 176 6.13 9.94 12.71
N ILE A 177 6.33 8.82 13.43
CA ILE A 177 7.68 8.27 13.67
C ILE A 177 8.32 7.81 12.37
N ALA A 178 7.55 7.20 11.46
CA ALA A 178 8.04 6.85 10.13
C ALA A 178 8.43 8.10 9.32
N LEU A 179 7.61 9.15 9.36
CA LEU A 179 7.92 10.42 8.69
C LEU A 179 9.17 11.11 9.29
N ILE A 180 9.34 11.07 10.62
CA ILE A 180 10.56 11.55 11.29
C ILE A 180 11.79 10.81 10.79
N ARG A 181 11.72 9.47 10.67
CA ARG A 181 12.81 8.64 10.16
C ARG A 181 13.21 9.04 8.74
N ASP A 182 12.25 9.43 7.91
CA ASP A 182 12.48 9.88 6.53
C ASP A 182 12.90 11.36 6.43
N GLY A 183 13.03 12.08 7.56
CA GLY A 183 13.36 13.51 7.60
C GLY A 183 12.19 14.43 7.22
N LYS A 184 10.98 13.88 7.10
CA LYS A 184 9.74 14.55 6.70
C LYS A 184 9.05 15.20 7.90
N PHE A 185 9.72 16.16 8.54
CA PHE A 185 9.25 16.74 9.81
C PHE A 185 7.97 17.57 9.65
N LYS A 186 7.81 18.28 8.53
CA LYS A 186 6.59 19.05 8.26
C LYS A 186 5.38 18.13 8.10
N GLU A 187 5.51 17.04 7.33
CA GLU A 187 4.43 16.06 7.18
C GLU A 187 4.16 15.32 8.49
N ALA A 188 5.20 15.02 9.29
CA ALA A 188 5.04 14.41 10.61
C ALA A 188 4.20 15.29 11.54
N LEU A 189 4.47 16.61 11.54
CA LEU A 189 3.71 17.57 12.34
C LEU A 189 2.27 17.71 11.85
N ALA A 190 2.06 17.77 10.53
CA ALA A 190 0.73 17.81 9.93
C ALA A 190 -0.10 16.57 10.33
N LEU A 191 0.49 15.38 10.29
CA LEU A 191 -0.16 14.14 10.71
C LEU A 191 -0.53 14.14 12.19
N ILE A 192 0.30 14.73 13.06
CA ILE A 192 -0.03 14.90 14.49
C ILE A 192 -1.24 15.84 14.63
N ARG A 193 -1.24 16.95 13.87
CA ARG A 193 -2.27 17.99 13.91
C ARG A 193 -3.65 17.55 13.44
N GLU A 194 -3.76 16.46 12.68
CA GLU A 194 -5.06 15.85 12.33
C GLU A 194 -5.93 15.52 13.56
N LYS A 195 -5.29 15.20 14.70
CA LYS A 195 -5.99 14.85 15.95
C LYS A 195 -5.60 15.74 17.13
N ASN A 196 -4.45 16.40 17.06
CA ASN A 196 -3.90 17.16 18.16
C ASN A 196 -3.58 18.59 17.72
N PRO A 197 -4.48 19.56 17.94
CA PRO A 197 -4.26 20.94 17.53
C PRO A 197 -3.10 21.64 18.27
N PHE A 198 -2.65 21.10 19.42
CA PHE A 198 -1.62 21.71 20.25
C PHE A 198 -0.45 20.75 20.53
N PRO A 199 0.28 20.31 19.48
CA PRO A 199 1.36 19.34 19.63
C PRO A 199 2.50 19.84 20.53
N GLY A 200 2.80 21.14 20.51
CA GLY A 200 3.84 21.75 21.35
C GLY A 200 3.52 21.73 22.85
N ILE A 201 2.27 22.00 23.23
CA ILE A 201 1.82 21.93 24.64
C ILE A 201 1.70 20.47 25.07
N THR A 202 0.98 19.67 24.29
CA THR A 202 0.75 18.25 24.61
C THR A 202 2.02 17.41 24.59
N GLY A 203 3.11 17.84 23.94
CA GLY A 203 4.45 17.22 24.05
C GLY A 203 5.21 17.57 25.33
N ARG A 204 4.67 18.46 26.18
CA ARG A 204 5.25 18.86 27.47
C ARG A 204 4.42 18.40 28.67
N ILE A 205 3.11 18.23 28.47
CA ILE A 205 2.18 17.76 29.52
C ILE A 205 1.75 16.30 29.34
N CYS A 206 2.30 15.58 28.35
CA CYS A 206 1.89 14.20 28.09
C CYS A 206 2.28 13.27 29.24
N THR A 207 1.35 12.40 29.64
CA THR A 207 1.63 11.29 30.56
C THR A 207 2.06 10.01 29.82
N HIS A 208 2.27 10.08 28.49
CA HIS A 208 2.83 9.01 27.65
C HIS A 208 2.28 7.58 27.85
N PRO A 209 0.95 7.36 27.99
CA PRO A 209 0.38 6.00 28.18
C PRO A 209 0.63 5.07 26.99
N CYS A 210 0.94 5.64 25.82
CA CYS A 210 1.35 4.92 24.63
C CYS A 210 2.70 4.21 24.76
N GLU A 211 3.59 4.72 25.62
CA GLU A 211 4.91 4.13 25.87
C GLU A 211 4.78 2.93 26.82
N ASP A 212 3.93 3.01 27.83
CA ASP A 212 3.60 1.90 28.75
C ASP A 212 3.02 0.67 28.02
N LYS A 213 2.30 0.91 26.92
CA LYS A 213 1.68 -0.14 26.08
C LYS A 213 2.49 -0.46 24.83
N CYS A 214 3.74 0.00 24.73
CA CYS A 214 4.55 -0.19 23.54
C CYS A 214 5.04 -1.64 23.45
N GLU A 215 4.66 -2.34 22.38
CA GLU A 215 5.07 -3.74 22.12
C GLU A 215 6.59 -3.90 21.97
N ARG A 216 7.30 -2.84 21.56
CA ARG A 216 8.77 -2.85 21.45
C ARG A 216 9.46 -3.11 22.80
N ALA A 217 8.82 -2.73 23.91
CA ALA A 217 9.30 -2.99 25.27
C ALA A 217 9.42 -4.49 25.60
N LYS A 218 8.79 -5.38 24.82
CA LYS A 218 8.96 -6.84 24.97
C LYS A 218 10.30 -7.34 24.40
N LEU A 219 10.95 -6.55 23.54
CA LEU A 219 12.23 -6.89 22.92
C LEU A 219 13.38 -6.13 23.59
N ASP A 220 13.27 -4.81 23.68
CA ASP A 220 14.26 -3.93 24.31
C ASP A 220 13.58 -2.86 25.17
N GLU A 221 13.38 -1.64 24.68
CA GLU A 221 12.82 -0.52 25.41
C GLU A 221 11.64 0.12 24.65
N PRO A 222 10.68 0.74 25.36
CA PRO A 222 9.64 1.52 24.71
C PRO A 222 10.24 2.59 23.81
N VAL A 223 9.63 2.79 22.64
CA VAL A 223 9.96 3.94 21.80
C VAL A 223 9.60 5.22 22.57
N ALA A 224 10.50 6.21 22.58
CA ALA A 224 10.28 7.52 23.18
C ALA A 224 9.32 8.39 22.34
N ILE A 225 8.08 7.93 22.20
CA ILE A 225 6.99 8.49 21.39
C ILE A 225 6.76 9.97 21.73
N ASP A 226 6.70 10.33 23.02
CA ASP A 226 6.46 11.71 23.44
C ASP A 226 7.64 12.63 23.13
N SER A 227 8.87 12.15 23.33
CA SER A 227 10.08 12.90 22.99
C SER A 227 10.17 13.18 21.49
N LEU A 228 9.82 12.20 20.65
CA LEU A 228 9.75 12.36 19.19
C LEU A 228 8.66 13.35 18.77
N LYS A 229 7.48 13.28 19.40
CA LYS A 229 6.39 14.24 19.18
C LYS A 229 6.81 15.66 19.54
N ARG A 230 7.47 15.83 20.68
CA ARG A 230 7.99 17.12 21.15
C ARG A 230 9.06 17.66 20.20
N PHE A 231 10.01 16.81 19.78
CA PHE A 231 11.04 17.19 18.81
C PHE A 231 10.45 17.77 17.53
N VAL A 232 9.45 17.10 16.94
CA VAL A 232 8.79 17.59 15.71
C VAL A 232 8.00 18.86 15.96
N ALA A 233 7.34 18.98 17.11
CA ALA A 233 6.62 20.20 17.47
C ALA A 233 7.57 21.40 17.67
N ASP A 234 8.75 21.17 18.23
CA ASP A 234 9.77 22.20 18.45
C ASP A 234 10.56 22.54 17.17
N PHE A 235 10.53 21.67 16.14
CA PHE A 235 11.15 21.92 14.84
C PHE A 235 10.47 23.06 14.05
N GLU A 236 9.21 23.36 14.37
CA GLU A 236 8.47 24.45 13.76
C GLU A 236 8.87 25.79 14.40
N SER A 237 9.70 26.56 13.72
CA SER A 237 10.11 27.90 14.17
C SER A 237 8.99 28.95 13.98
N GLU A 238 8.19 28.82 12.93
CA GLU A 238 7.01 29.64 12.65
C GLU A 238 5.88 28.74 12.15
N PRO A 239 4.70 28.76 12.80
CA PRO A 239 3.65 27.85 12.43
C PRO A 239 2.88 28.33 11.20
N GLU A 240 2.96 27.54 10.14
CA GLU A 240 2.25 27.78 8.88
C GLU A 240 0.85 27.16 9.00
N TRP A 241 -0.11 27.96 9.47
CA TRP A 241 -1.51 27.53 9.60
C TRP A 241 -2.27 27.80 8.31
N ASP A 242 -2.76 26.74 7.69
CA ASP A 242 -3.79 26.88 6.66
C ASP A 242 -5.15 27.10 7.34
N LEU A 243 -5.52 28.37 7.48
CA LEU A 243 -6.82 28.80 8.01
C LEU A 243 -7.88 28.92 6.90
N THR A 244 -7.60 28.41 5.70
CA THR A 244 -8.53 28.49 4.57
C THR A 244 -9.76 27.69 4.90
N CYS A 245 -10.85 28.40 5.18
CA CYS A 245 -12.15 27.80 5.40
C CYS A 245 -12.77 27.44 4.05
N GLU A 246 -13.37 26.25 3.96
CA GLU A 246 -14.24 25.92 2.84
C GLU A 246 -15.34 26.98 2.70
N PRO A 247 -15.77 27.30 1.47
CA PRO A 247 -16.81 28.29 1.25
C PRO A 247 -18.07 27.94 2.05
N GLU A 248 -18.73 28.99 2.52
CA GLU A 248 -19.92 28.89 3.34
C GLU A 248 -20.96 28.01 2.63
N LYS A 249 -21.31 26.88 3.26
CA LYS A 249 -22.32 25.97 2.72
C LYS A 249 -23.67 26.62 2.95
N ASP A 250 -24.51 26.71 1.91
CA ASP A 250 -25.88 27.26 1.98
C ASP A 250 -26.86 26.30 2.69
N LYS A 251 -26.39 25.65 3.77
CA LYS A 251 -27.08 24.64 4.55
C LYS A 251 -27.13 25.10 6.00
N LYS A 252 -28.34 25.17 6.56
CA LYS A 252 -28.56 25.46 7.98
C LYS A 252 -28.29 24.18 8.79
N VAL A 253 -27.43 24.27 9.79
CA VAL A 253 -27.15 23.18 10.74
C VAL A 253 -27.77 23.55 12.08
N GLY A 254 -28.65 22.69 12.60
CA GLY A 254 -29.13 22.79 13.98
C GLY A 254 -28.31 21.87 14.89
N ILE A 255 -27.70 22.44 15.93
CA ILE A 255 -27.03 21.65 16.97
C ILE A 255 -28.05 21.45 18.10
N ILE A 256 -28.42 20.20 18.40
CA ILE A 256 -29.32 19.85 19.50
C ILE A 256 -28.51 19.05 20.53
N GLY A 257 -28.34 19.64 21.72
CA GLY A 257 -27.56 19.07 22.83
C GLY A 257 -26.09 19.45 22.74
N SER A 258 -25.61 20.27 23.68
CA SER A 258 -24.19 20.62 23.86
C SER A 258 -23.58 19.92 25.08
N GLY A 259 -24.11 18.75 25.45
CA GLY A 259 -23.69 17.95 26.59
C GLY A 259 -23.48 16.51 26.16
#